data_AF-A0A7K2MST6-F1
#
_entry.id   AF-A0A7K2MST6-F1
#
_cell.length_a   1.000
_cell.length_b   1.000
_cell.length_c   1.000
_cell.angle_alpha   90.00
_cell.angle_beta   90.00
_cell.angle_gamma   90.00
#
_symmetry.space_group_name_H-M   'P 1'
#
loop_
_entity.id
_entity.type
_entity.pdbx_description
1 polymer ?
#
loop_
_entity_poly.entity_id
_entity_poly.type
_entity_poly.pdbx_seq_one_letter_code
_entity_poly.pdbx_strand_id
1 'polypeptide(L)'
;MEQSSTSALLQGTVLDLASDVVSALRSGDHVRAGSTLTGGGAGEGVARAAVRVLGADTLLPSVLLRVPPEPAQLAVFKDAVAAHPPRDDAAPTVVWSHWAMTRALRRTERALGGPLADEPGTEPDARWLDDASWQFLTHQLAVLAPLALPGEECAVTRVARARPVDVARGFVRAVRRRDWQQ
;
A
#
# COMPACT_ATOMS: atom_id res chain seq x y z
N MET A 1 -6.56 -16.45 24.17
CA MET A 1 -6.25 -16.55 22.73
C MET A 1 -4.76 -16.26 22.61
N GLU A 2 -3.93 -17.29 22.57
CA GLU A 2 -2.46 -17.14 22.47
C GLU A 2 -2.14 -16.63 21.07
N GLN A 3 -1.74 -15.36 20.92
CA GLN A 3 -1.20 -14.88 19.66
C GLN A 3 0.15 -15.57 19.43
N SER A 4 0.30 -16.31 18.33
CA SER A 4 1.61 -16.88 17.96
C SER A 4 2.67 -15.78 17.91
N SER A 5 3.85 -16.03 18.47
CA SER A 5 4.98 -15.08 18.52
C SER A 5 5.29 -14.42 17.18
N THR A 6 5.11 -15.15 16.07
CA THR A 6 5.25 -14.63 14.69
C THR A 6 4.22 -13.56 14.32
N SER A 7 2.98 -13.69 14.79
CA SER A 7 1.90 -12.71 14.53
C SER A 7 2.17 -11.40 15.26
N ALA A 8 2.57 -11.48 16.54
CA ALA A 8 2.99 -10.31 17.31
C ALA A 8 4.21 -9.62 16.68
N LEU A 9 5.20 -10.40 16.23
CA LEU A 9 6.38 -9.87 15.54
C LEU A 9 6.01 -9.17 14.22
N LEU A 10 5.12 -9.76 13.41
CA LEU A 10 4.63 -9.14 12.19
C LEU A 10 3.88 -7.84 12.48
N GLN A 11 2.99 -7.84 13.47
CA GLN A 11 2.24 -6.65 13.85
C GLN A 11 3.17 -5.51 14.29
N GLY A 12 4.19 -5.81 15.10
CA GLY A 12 5.23 -4.84 15.48
C GLY A 12 5.98 -4.32 14.26
N THR A 13 6.42 -5.20 13.38
CA THR A 13 7.16 -4.82 12.16
C THR A 13 6.32 -3.95 11.22
N VAL A 14 5.01 -4.25 11.07
CA VAL A 14 4.09 -3.41 10.28
C VAL A 14 3.92 -2.04 10.91
N LEU A 15 3.80 -1.97 12.24
CA LEU A 15 3.66 -0.71 12.96
C LEU A 15 4.92 0.15 12.83
N ASP A 16 6.09 -0.44 12.98
CA ASP A 16 7.38 0.25 12.85
C ASP A 16 7.56 0.78 11.42
N LEU A 17 7.29 -0.05 10.41
CA LEU A 17 7.36 0.36 9.01
C LEU A 17 6.36 1.49 8.67
N ALA A 18 5.11 1.40 9.17
CA ALA A 18 4.13 2.46 8.99
C ALA A 18 4.57 3.76 9.69
N SER A 19 5.18 3.65 10.87
CA SER A 19 5.72 4.79 11.62
C SER A 19 6.89 5.46 10.88
N ASP A 20 7.77 4.66 10.28
CA ASP A 20 8.87 5.14 9.43
C ASP A 20 8.34 5.92 8.22
N VAL A 21 7.32 5.39 7.53
CA VAL A 21 6.68 6.09 6.40
C VAL A 21 6.05 7.41 6.86
N VAL A 22 5.28 7.41 7.95
CA VAL A 22 4.68 8.65 8.49
C VAL A 22 5.75 9.66 8.92
N SER A 23 6.82 9.20 9.55
CA SER A 23 7.95 10.03 9.96
C SER A 23 8.65 10.69 8.77
N ALA A 24 8.93 9.92 7.72
CA ALA A 24 9.52 10.41 6.49
C ALA A 24 8.63 11.46 5.79
N LEU A 25 7.32 11.23 5.75
CA LEU A 25 6.35 12.17 5.16
C LEU A 25 6.22 13.47 5.97
N ARG A 26 6.36 13.42 7.31
CA ARG A 26 6.27 14.61 8.17
C ARG A 26 7.56 15.42 8.23
N SER A 27 8.71 14.75 8.26
CA SER A 27 10.01 15.39 8.47
C SER A 27 10.74 15.72 7.18
N GLY A 28 10.40 15.05 6.07
CA GLY A 28 11.20 15.06 4.84
C GLY A 28 12.47 14.18 4.91
N ASP A 29 12.75 13.57 6.06
CA ASP A 29 13.89 12.67 6.28
C ASP A 29 13.57 11.27 5.77
N HIS A 30 13.73 11.10 4.46
CA HIS A 30 13.51 9.87 3.71
C HIS A 30 14.54 8.77 4.02
N VAL A 31 15.69 9.12 4.62
CA VAL A 31 16.73 8.15 5.02
C VAL A 31 16.20 7.19 6.10
N ARG A 32 15.21 7.63 6.90
CA ARG A 32 14.60 6.81 7.95
C ARG A 32 13.50 5.88 7.48
N ALA A 33 12.93 6.09 6.28
CA ALA A 33 11.80 5.29 5.79
C ALA A 33 12.14 3.78 5.61
N GLY A 34 13.43 3.45 5.46
CA GLY A 34 13.93 2.09 5.30
C GLY A 34 14.51 1.45 6.56
N SER A 35 14.64 2.21 7.67
CA SER A 35 15.42 1.80 8.85
C SER A 35 14.89 0.49 9.47
N THR A 36 13.58 0.29 9.51
CA THR A 36 12.98 -0.95 10.02
C THR A 36 13.31 -2.17 9.14
N LEU A 37 13.40 -1.98 7.82
CA LEU A 37 13.68 -3.08 6.88
C LEU A 37 15.18 -3.39 6.77
N THR A 38 16.04 -2.43 7.09
CA THR A 38 17.51 -2.57 7.00
C THR A 38 18.18 -2.87 8.33
N GLY A 39 17.50 -2.62 9.46
CA GLY A 39 18.03 -2.79 10.81
C GLY A 39 18.19 -4.23 11.31
N GLY A 40 17.98 -5.25 10.46
CA GLY A 40 18.25 -6.67 10.79
C GLY A 40 17.39 -7.28 11.91
N GLY A 41 16.40 -6.55 12.45
CA GLY A 41 15.59 -6.97 13.59
C GLY A 41 14.46 -7.96 13.26
N ALA A 42 13.91 -7.89 12.04
CA ALA A 42 12.88 -8.80 11.57
C ALA A 42 13.47 -9.82 10.59
N GLY A 43 13.12 -11.10 10.75
CA GLY A 43 13.50 -12.12 9.77
C GLY A 43 12.96 -11.78 8.37
N GLU A 44 13.68 -12.16 7.32
CA GLU A 44 13.39 -11.80 5.91
C GLU A 44 11.92 -12.10 5.49
N GLY A 45 11.34 -13.19 6.00
CA GLY A 45 9.92 -13.51 5.78
C GLY A 45 8.95 -12.51 6.40
N VAL A 46 9.26 -12.00 7.60
CA VAL A 46 8.43 -11.01 8.31
C VAL A 46 8.53 -9.64 7.64
N ALA A 47 9.74 -9.24 7.23
CA ALA A 47 9.94 -7.99 6.49
C ALA A 47 9.13 -7.97 5.18
N ARG A 48 9.19 -9.05 4.39
CA ARG A 48 8.38 -9.20 3.17
C ARG A 48 6.88 -9.16 3.45
N ALA A 49 6.42 -9.85 4.50
CA ALA A 49 5.01 -9.83 4.90
C ALA A 49 4.56 -8.42 5.34
N ALA A 50 5.40 -7.69 6.07
CA ALA A 50 5.09 -6.32 6.50
C ALA A 50 4.97 -5.36 5.30
N VAL A 51 5.90 -5.45 4.34
CA VAL A 51 5.81 -4.70 3.08
C VAL A 51 4.55 -5.05 2.30
N ARG A 52 4.12 -6.32 2.32
CA ARG A 52 2.88 -6.73 1.64
C ARG A 52 1.62 -6.18 2.31
N VAL A 53 1.63 -6.05 3.64
CA VAL A 53 0.54 -5.46 4.43
C VAL A 53 0.44 -3.96 4.17
N LEU A 54 1.56 -3.25 4.22
CA LEU A 54 1.57 -1.80 3.95
C LEU A 54 1.36 -1.49 2.46
N GLY A 55 1.81 -2.37 1.58
CA GLY A 55 1.60 -2.29 0.14
C GLY A 55 2.38 -1.13 -0.49
N ALA A 56 1.75 -0.48 -1.47
CA ALA A 56 2.35 0.59 -2.26
C ALA A 56 2.80 1.79 -1.41
N ASP A 57 2.19 2.00 -0.24
CA ASP A 57 2.52 3.10 0.67
C ASP A 57 3.95 3.00 1.22
N THR A 58 4.56 1.82 1.18
CA THR A 58 5.99 1.62 1.52
C THR A 58 6.92 2.51 0.67
N LEU A 59 6.54 2.79 -0.59
CA LEU A 59 7.31 3.64 -1.51
C LEU A 59 6.73 5.07 -1.62
N LEU A 60 5.67 5.40 -0.87
CA LEU A 60 5.01 6.70 -0.92
C LEU A 60 5.96 7.86 -0.59
N PRO A 61 6.85 7.79 0.42
CA PRO A 61 7.82 8.86 0.67
C PRO A 61 8.69 9.16 -0.56
N SER A 62 9.20 8.13 -1.22
CA SER A 62 10.01 8.29 -2.43
C SER A 62 9.24 8.89 -3.60
N VAL A 63 7.97 8.49 -3.76
CA VAL A 63 7.09 9.03 -4.81
C VAL A 63 6.77 10.51 -4.58
N LEU A 64 6.44 10.91 -3.33
CA LEU A 64 6.04 12.27 -3.00
C LEU A 64 7.23 13.23 -2.88
N LEU A 65 8.32 12.79 -2.25
CA LEU A 65 9.52 13.61 -2.04
C LEU A 65 10.47 13.59 -3.24
N ARG A 66 10.21 12.73 -4.24
CA ARG A 66 11.06 12.51 -5.43
C ARG A 66 12.50 12.15 -5.08
N VAL A 67 12.67 11.40 -3.99
CA VAL A 67 13.98 10.88 -3.57
C VAL A 67 13.97 9.36 -3.72
N PRO A 68 15.02 8.77 -4.32
CA PRO A 68 15.15 7.32 -4.41
C PRO A 68 15.02 6.62 -3.05
N PRO A 69 14.34 5.46 -2.97
CA PRO A 69 14.40 4.63 -1.78
C PRO A 69 15.80 4.07 -1.58
N GLU A 70 16.11 3.66 -0.36
CA GLU A 70 17.35 2.94 -0.07
C GLU A 70 17.40 1.62 -0.87
N PRO A 71 18.56 1.21 -1.42
CA PRO A 71 18.67 -0.01 -2.22
C PRO A 71 18.16 -1.28 -1.51
N ALA A 72 18.40 -1.40 -0.21
CA ALA A 72 17.94 -2.54 0.59
C ALA A 72 16.41 -2.54 0.78
N GLN A 73 15.80 -1.37 1.04
CA GLN A 73 14.35 -1.22 1.07
C GLN A 73 13.73 -1.61 -0.28
N LEU A 74 14.31 -1.14 -1.39
CA LEU A 74 13.84 -1.46 -2.72
C LEU A 74 13.98 -2.95 -3.02
N ALA A 75 15.05 -3.61 -2.59
CA ALA A 75 15.25 -5.06 -2.74
C ALA A 75 14.13 -5.85 -2.02
N VAL A 76 13.87 -5.55 -0.74
CA VAL A 76 12.78 -6.21 0.01
C VAL A 76 11.42 -5.97 -0.66
N PHE A 77 11.18 -4.77 -1.20
CA PHE A 77 9.95 -4.49 -1.93
C PHE A 77 9.80 -5.33 -3.21
N LYS A 78 10.87 -5.43 -4.00
CA LYS A 78 10.91 -6.29 -5.20
C LYS A 78 10.63 -7.75 -4.84
N ASP A 79 11.27 -8.24 -3.78
CA ASP A 79 11.09 -9.62 -3.32
C ASP A 79 9.67 -9.88 -2.81
N ALA A 80 9.06 -8.91 -2.12
CA ALA A 80 7.68 -9.02 -1.65
C ALA A 80 6.67 -9.05 -2.81
N VAL A 81 6.90 -8.27 -3.87
CA VAL A 81 6.09 -8.32 -5.09
C VAL A 81 6.24 -9.67 -5.79
N ALA A 82 7.47 -10.15 -5.98
CA ALA A 82 7.75 -11.40 -6.69
C ALA A 82 7.25 -12.65 -5.94
N ALA A 83 7.36 -12.67 -4.61
CA ALA A 83 7.01 -13.84 -3.80
C ALA A 83 5.51 -14.06 -3.63
N HIS A 84 4.68 -13.04 -3.85
CA HIS A 84 3.26 -13.07 -3.51
C HIS A 84 2.35 -12.57 -4.66
N PRO A 85 2.39 -13.21 -5.84
CA PRO A 85 1.39 -12.97 -6.87
C PRO A 85 -0.01 -13.37 -6.35
N PRO A 86 -1.08 -12.63 -6.71
CA PRO A 86 -2.44 -13.05 -6.39
C PRO A 86 -2.73 -14.42 -7.01
N ARG A 87 -3.45 -15.27 -6.27
CA ARG A 87 -4.02 -16.50 -6.83
C ARG A 87 -5.20 -16.17 -7.74
N ASP A 88 -5.57 -17.09 -8.62
CA ASP A 88 -6.68 -16.93 -9.56
C ASP A 88 -8.03 -16.68 -8.85
N ASP A 89 -8.17 -17.17 -7.62
CA ASP A 89 -9.35 -17.01 -6.76
C ASP A 89 -9.20 -15.89 -5.71
N ALA A 90 -8.15 -15.07 -5.80
CA ALA A 90 -7.89 -14.02 -4.85
C ALA A 90 -9.03 -12.98 -4.86
N ALA A 91 -9.36 -12.47 -3.66
CA ALA A 91 -10.33 -11.39 -3.53
C ALA A 91 -9.91 -10.17 -4.38
N PRO A 92 -10.85 -9.42 -4.97
CA PRO A 92 -10.53 -8.29 -5.83
C PRO A 92 -9.58 -7.26 -5.20
N THR A 93 -9.70 -7.02 -3.89
CA THR A 93 -8.79 -6.13 -3.17
C THR A 93 -7.36 -6.62 -3.13
N VAL A 94 -7.13 -7.92 -2.99
CA VAL A 94 -5.77 -8.51 -3.00
C VAL A 94 -5.11 -8.28 -4.36
N VAL A 95 -5.87 -8.46 -5.44
CA VAL A 95 -5.42 -8.21 -6.82
C VAL A 95 -5.09 -6.73 -7.01
N TRP A 96 -5.98 -5.83 -6.59
CA TRP A 96 -5.78 -4.38 -6.66
C TRP A 96 -4.58 -3.91 -5.82
N SER A 97 -4.41 -4.41 -4.60
CA SER A 97 -3.25 -4.07 -3.76
C SER A 97 -1.94 -4.55 -4.37
N HIS A 98 -1.91 -5.76 -4.96
CA HIS A 98 -0.71 -6.24 -5.66
C HIS A 98 -0.42 -5.40 -6.89
N TRP A 99 -1.43 -5.08 -7.70
CA TRP A 99 -1.30 -4.18 -8.86
C TRP A 99 -0.73 -2.81 -8.45
N ALA A 100 -1.20 -2.25 -7.32
CA ALA A 100 -0.68 -1.01 -6.76
C ALA A 100 0.82 -1.10 -6.45
N MET A 101 1.26 -2.20 -5.84
CA MET A 101 2.67 -2.43 -5.53
C MET A 101 3.51 -2.54 -6.80
N THR A 102 3.08 -3.32 -7.78
CA THR A 102 3.78 -3.43 -9.07
C THR A 102 3.87 -2.08 -9.79
N ARG A 103 2.80 -1.26 -9.72
CA ARG A 103 2.80 0.11 -10.27
C ARG A 103 3.78 1.02 -9.55
N ALA A 104 3.80 1.01 -8.22
CA ALA A 104 4.72 1.82 -7.42
C ALA A 104 6.20 1.43 -7.67
N LEU A 105 6.48 0.13 -7.80
CA LEU A 105 7.81 -0.37 -8.13
C LEU A 105 8.30 0.17 -9.47
N ARG A 106 7.50 0.01 -10.54
CA ARG A 106 7.86 0.52 -11.87
C ARG A 106 8.07 2.02 -11.90
N ARG A 107 7.20 2.78 -11.22
CA ARG A 107 7.35 4.25 -11.14
C ARG A 107 8.70 4.62 -10.52
N THR A 108 9.11 3.90 -9.49
CA THR A 108 10.40 4.07 -8.83
C THR A 108 11.56 3.69 -9.74
N GLU A 109 11.48 2.56 -10.44
CA GLU A 109 12.52 2.11 -11.37
C GLU A 109 12.67 3.06 -12.57
N ARG A 110 11.57 3.59 -13.09
CA ARG A 110 11.57 4.61 -14.15
C ARG A 110 12.24 5.90 -13.69
N ALA A 111 11.97 6.35 -12.46
CA ALA A 111 12.62 7.53 -11.88
C ALA A 111 14.14 7.34 -11.68
N LEU A 112 14.57 6.10 -11.47
CA LEU A 112 15.97 5.70 -11.33
C LEU A 112 16.70 5.46 -12.66
N GLY A 113 16.01 5.55 -13.80
CA GLY A 113 16.59 5.23 -15.11
C GLY A 113 16.86 3.73 -15.31
N GLY A 114 16.20 2.87 -14.54
CA GLY A 114 16.29 1.41 -14.69
C GLY A 114 15.62 0.90 -15.97
N PRO A 115 15.89 -0.36 -16.38
CA PRO A 115 15.16 -1.00 -17.46
C PRO A 115 13.65 -0.93 -17.18
N LEU A 116 12.86 -0.50 -18.15
CA LEU A 116 11.40 -0.53 -18.03
C LEU A 116 10.98 -2.01 -17.95
N ALA A 117 10.54 -2.46 -16.78
CA ALA A 117 9.71 -3.66 -16.70
C ALA A 117 8.43 -3.43 -17.54
N ASP A 118 7.82 -4.49 -18.06
CA ASP A 118 6.61 -4.43 -18.88
C ASP A 118 5.56 -3.47 -18.30
N GLU A 119 4.82 -2.80 -19.19
CA GLU A 119 3.71 -1.88 -18.87
C GLU A 119 2.86 -2.44 -17.71
N PRO A 120 2.24 -1.58 -16.88
CA PRO A 120 1.24 -2.06 -15.94
C PRO A 120 0.32 -3.02 -16.64
N GLY A 121 0.36 -4.28 -16.18
CA GLY A 121 -0.66 -5.25 -16.56
C GLY A 121 -2.01 -4.54 -16.44
N THR A 122 -2.86 -4.80 -17.43
CA THR A 122 -4.18 -4.18 -17.58
C THR A 122 -4.83 -3.97 -16.21
N GLU A 123 -5.38 -2.77 -15.97
CA GLU A 123 -6.09 -2.47 -14.73
C GLU A 123 -7.04 -3.65 -14.38
N PRO A 124 -7.00 -4.18 -13.14
CA PRO A 124 -7.92 -5.23 -12.75
C PRO A 124 -9.38 -4.78 -12.90
N ASP A 125 -10.32 -5.73 -12.92
CA ASP A 125 -11.74 -5.37 -12.97
C ASP A 125 -12.15 -4.60 -11.70
N ALA A 126 -12.83 -3.48 -11.89
CA ALA A 126 -13.42 -2.66 -10.83
C ALA A 126 -14.94 -2.61 -10.87
N ARG A 127 -15.61 -3.27 -11.84
CA ARG A 127 -17.07 -3.20 -12.01
C ARG A 127 -17.86 -3.70 -10.81
N TRP A 128 -17.24 -4.55 -9.99
CA TRP A 128 -17.79 -4.99 -8.70
C TRP A 128 -18.02 -3.84 -7.69
N LEU A 129 -17.49 -2.64 -7.96
CA LEU A 129 -17.72 -1.43 -7.16
C LEU A 129 -18.86 -0.55 -7.71
N ASP A 130 -19.28 -0.70 -8.97
CA ASP A 130 -20.21 0.22 -9.63
C ASP A 130 -21.58 0.23 -8.93
N ASP A 131 -22.10 -0.98 -8.65
CA ASP A 131 -23.40 -1.19 -8.01
C ASP A 131 -23.28 -1.50 -6.51
N ALA A 132 -22.10 -1.33 -5.93
CA ALA A 132 -21.86 -1.58 -4.51
C ALA A 132 -22.73 -0.67 -3.62
N SER A 133 -23.21 -1.25 -2.51
CA SER A 133 -23.77 -0.46 -1.41
C SER A 133 -22.71 0.49 -0.87
N TRP A 134 -23.12 1.65 -0.36
CA TRP A 134 -22.18 2.66 0.13
C TRP A 134 -21.28 2.12 1.26
N GLN A 135 -21.80 1.22 2.11
CA GLN A 135 -21.04 0.58 3.19
C GLN A 135 -19.92 -0.28 2.63
N PHE A 136 -20.25 -1.12 1.65
CA PHE A 136 -19.28 -2.00 1.02
C PHE A 136 -18.26 -1.16 0.25
N LEU A 137 -18.70 -0.24 -0.60
CA LEU A 137 -17.82 0.66 -1.35
C LEU A 137 -16.81 1.36 -0.43
N THR A 138 -17.28 2.03 0.62
CA THR A 138 -16.41 2.81 1.51
C THR A 138 -15.44 1.95 2.32
N HIS A 139 -15.84 0.73 2.71
CA HIS A 139 -14.93 -0.23 3.32
C HIS A 139 -13.81 -0.65 2.36
N GLN A 140 -14.16 -0.96 1.11
CA GLN A 140 -13.20 -1.41 0.09
C GLN A 140 -12.25 -0.28 -0.30
N LEU A 141 -12.75 0.96 -0.41
CA LEU A 141 -11.91 2.14 -0.64
C LEU A 141 -10.94 2.40 0.53
N ALA A 142 -11.30 2.10 1.78
CA ALA A 142 -10.37 2.20 2.90
C ALA A 142 -9.24 1.18 2.81
N VAL A 143 -9.56 -0.07 2.43
CA VAL A 143 -8.54 -1.13 2.18
C VAL A 143 -7.64 -0.77 1.00
N LEU A 144 -8.19 -0.11 -0.01
CA LEU A 144 -7.50 0.28 -1.24
C LEU A 144 -6.98 1.72 -1.23
N ALA A 145 -6.91 2.37 -0.06
CA ALA A 145 -6.36 3.71 0.09
C ALA A 145 -4.97 3.89 -0.53
N PRO A 146 -4.04 2.89 -0.51
CA PRO A 146 -2.74 3.00 -1.17
C PRO A 146 -2.79 3.22 -2.70
N LEU A 147 -3.96 3.09 -3.34
CA LEU A 147 -4.14 3.44 -4.76
C LEU A 147 -4.20 4.96 -5.01
N ALA A 148 -4.42 5.77 -3.97
CA ALA A 148 -4.65 7.21 -4.08
C ALA A 148 -3.35 8.03 -4.22
N LEU A 149 -2.49 7.66 -5.18
CA LEU A 149 -1.26 8.39 -5.47
C LEU A 149 -1.55 9.70 -6.23
N PRO A 150 -0.93 10.85 -5.85
CA PRO A 150 -1.16 12.11 -6.53
C PRO A 150 -0.78 12.09 -8.01
N GLY A 151 -1.66 12.64 -8.85
CA GLY A 151 -1.47 12.72 -10.30
C GLY A 151 -1.68 11.40 -11.04
N GLU A 152 -2.18 10.37 -10.35
CA GLU A 152 -2.46 9.06 -10.91
C GLU A 152 -3.97 8.76 -10.79
N GLU A 153 -4.53 8.15 -11.82
CA GLU A 153 -5.89 7.62 -11.79
C GLU A 153 -5.87 6.12 -12.15
N CYS A 154 -6.78 5.38 -11.53
CA CYS A 154 -7.13 4.00 -11.85
C CYS A 154 -8.64 3.79 -11.74
N ALA A 155 -9.17 2.66 -12.22
CA ALA A 155 -10.60 2.38 -12.19
C ALA A 155 -11.24 2.57 -10.80
N VAL A 156 -10.58 2.13 -9.73
CA VAL A 156 -11.07 2.32 -8.34
C VAL A 156 -11.19 3.81 -7.98
N THR A 157 -10.19 4.62 -8.30
CA THR A 157 -10.25 6.08 -8.03
C THR A 157 -11.31 6.78 -8.88
N ARG A 158 -11.59 6.30 -10.09
CA ARG A 158 -12.66 6.81 -10.95
C ARG A 158 -14.03 6.52 -10.35
N VAL A 159 -14.25 5.32 -9.81
CA VAL A 159 -15.49 4.98 -9.09
C VAL A 159 -15.66 5.86 -7.84
N ALA A 160 -14.60 6.04 -7.05
CA ALA A 160 -14.64 6.90 -5.87
C ALA A 160 -15.01 8.36 -6.24
N ARG A 161 -14.44 8.89 -7.33
CA ARG A 161 -14.76 10.23 -7.84
C ARG A 161 -16.21 10.36 -8.30
N ALA A 162 -16.78 9.32 -8.89
CA ALA A 162 -18.17 9.31 -9.35
C ALA A 162 -19.20 9.19 -8.21
N ARG A 163 -18.77 8.79 -7.00
CA ARG A 163 -19.65 8.51 -5.85
C ARG A 163 -19.32 9.36 -4.60
N PRO A 164 -19.18 10.69 -4.70
CA PRO A 164 -18.68 11.52 -3.60
C PRO A 164 -19.59 11.52 -2.36
N VAL A 165 -20.92 11.37 -2.54
CA VAL A 165 -21.88 11.30 -1.41
C VAL A 165 -21.66 10.05 -0.57
N ASP A 166 -21.35 8.92 -1.20
CA ASP A 166 -21.11 7.67 -0.49
C ASP A 166 -19.77 7.69 0.23
N VAL A 167 -18.73 8.23 -0.40
CA VAL A 167 -17.42 8.46 0.22
C VAL A 167 -17.56 9.37 1.45
N ALA A 168 -18.23 10.51 1.30
CA ALA A 168 -18.47 11.43 2.42
C ALA A 168 -19.26 10.77 3.56
N ARG A 169 -20.27 9.94 3.23
CA ARG A 169 -21.04 9.20 4.22
C ARG A 169 -20.19 8.20 5.00
N GLY A 170 -19.34 7.44 4.31
CA GLY A 170 -18.38 6.52 4.94
C GLY A 170 -17.42 7.24 5.87
N PHE A 171 -16.82 8.32 5.40
CA PHE A 171 -15.92 9.18 6.16
C PHE A 171 -16.57 9.70 7.45
N VAL A 172 -17.74 10.35 7.35
CA VAL A 172 -18.45 10.90 8.52
C VAL A 172 -18.80 9.80 9.53
N ARG A 173 -19.15 8.60 9.05
CA ARG A 173 -19.45 7.46 9.93
C ARG A 173 -18.21 6.91 10.62
N ALA A 174 -17.06 6.87 9.94
CA ALA A 174 -15.79 6.49 10.55
C ALA A 174 -15.37 7.48 11.65
N VAL A 175 -15.44 8.79 11.35
CA VAL A 175 -15.16 9.86 12.34
C VAL A 175 -16.09 9.76 13.55
N ARG A 176 -17.40 9.59 13.35
CA ARG A 176 -18.37 9.49 14.45
C ARG A 176 -18.19 8.24 15.31
N ARG A 177 -17.73 7.13 14.73
CA ARG A 177 -17.43 5.90 15.47
C ARG A 177 -16.08 5.94 16.18
N ARG A 178 -15.28 7.00 15.96
CA ARG A 178 -13.89 7.10 16.41
C ARG A 178 -13.02 5.96 15.86
N ASP A 179 -13.33 5.52 14.63
CA ASP A 179 -12.52 4.54 13.90
C ASP A 179 -11.14 5.14 13.52
N TRP A 180 -11.02 6.47 13.59
CA TRP A 180 -9.74 7.17 13.58
C TRP A 180 -9.46 7.78 14.95
N GLN A 181 -8.27 7.49 15.48
CA GLN A 181 -7.71 8.24 16.59
C GLN A 181 -7.37 9.65 16.08
N GLN A 182 -8.01 10.66 16.66
CA GLN A 182 -7.59 12.06 16.53
C GLN A 182 -6.36 12.31 17.38
#